data_AF-A0A953Y7W4-F1
#
_entry.id   AF-A0A953Y7W4-F1
#
_cell.length_a   1.000
_cell.length_b   1.000
_cell.length_c   1.000
_cell.angle_alpha   90.00
_cell.angle_beta   90.00
_cell.angle_gamma   90.00
#
_symmetry.space_group_name_H-M   'P 1'
#
loop_
_entity.id
_entity.type
_entity.pdbx_description
1 polymer ?
#
loop_
_entity_poly.entity_id
_entity_poly.type
_entity_poly.pdbx_seq_one_letter_code
_entity_poly.pdbx_strand_id
1 'polypeptide(L)'
;MTWTCLLCQRENQPEEEACVECGVPRVLEAPGRRQRPRACVNVSPVELPGGFTLERPYYYVLCGLGLALLMHLLMCGVFDFGVQVFFHELGHAIVAWAFGMPSVPLPMFGFAISMPQFTLLALAIWGGLGYQAWQLRERSRRSAIALGVAAGVYPLLAFSGAAQALVSAGGHGGEVVFASLFLWRALEPRENRFREIDRALYSMMAWLLIMGNLSTFYRLATSRAEQHRYATQSVLGVGNDFMHISDYLGLRLGTVSFLFLVFIVSAVAATGCAWWWLRWRARERAPG
;
A
#
# COMPACT_ATOMS: atom_id res chain seq x y z
N MET A 1 51.18 -17.47 -8.82
CA MET A 1 50.11 -18.03 -7.96
C MET A 1 48.87 -18.15 -8.84
N THR A 2 48.44 -19.35 -9.17
CA THR A 2 47.20 -19.61 -9.92
C THR A 2 45.98 -19.40 -9.00
N TRP A 3 44.79 -19.30 -9.58
CA TRP A 3 43.54 -19.27 -8.80
C TRP A 3 42.52 -20.26 -9.39
N THR A 4 41.77 -20.92 -8.51
CA THR A 4 40.80 -21.95 -8.90
C THR A 4 39.40 -21.35 -8.99
N CYS A 5 38.72 -21.61 -10.11
CA CYS A 5 37.35 -21.17 -10.30
C CYS A 5 36.40 -21.91 -9.34
N LEU A 6 35.59 -21.18 -8.57
CA LEU A 6 34.65 -21.76 -7.62
C LEU A 6 33.54 -22.59 -8.27
N LEU A 7 33.21 -22.32 -9.54
CA LEU A 7 32.12 -22.99 -10.24
C LEU A 7 32.58 -24.27 -10.93
N CYS A 8 33.63 -24.20 -11.76
CA CYS A 8 34.09 -25.33 -12.56
C CYS A 8 35.40 -25.97 -12.07
N GLN A 9 36.00 -25.49 -10.97
CA GLN A 9 37.23 -26.01 -10.37
C GLN A 9 38.48 -25.96 -11.26
N ARG A 10 38.43 -25.26 -12.40
CA ARG A 10 39.60 -25.05 -13.26
C ARG A 10 40.59 -24.07 -12.64
N GLU A 11 41.87 -24.39 -12.73
CA GLU A 11 42.96 -23.46 -12.41
C GLU A 11 43.17 -22.46 -13.55
N ASN A 12 43.25 -21.18 -13.19
CA ASN A 12 43.43 -20.05 -14.10
C ASN A 12 44.72 -19.31 -13.74
N GLN A 13 45.30 -18.63 -14.73
CA GLN A 13 46.51 -17.84 -14.52
C GLN A 13 46.19 -16.59 -13.68
N PRO A 14 47.15 -16.08 -12.89
CA PRO A 14 46.94 -14.93 -12.02
C PRO A 14 46.50 -13.65 -12.74
N GLU A 15 46.88 -13.47 -14.00
CA GLU A 15 46.52 -12.32 -14.85
C GLU A 15 45.10 -12.41 -15.43
N GLU A 16 44.44 -13.56 -15.36
CA GLU A 16 43.09 -13.75 -15.90
C GLU A 16 42.04 -13.21 -14.92
N GLU A 17 41.26 -12.22 -15.35
CA GLU A 17 40.20 -11.58 -14.55
C GLU A 17 38.92 -12.44 -14.44
N ALA A 18 38.78 -13.46 -15.28
CA ALA A 18 37.67 -14.40 -15.29
C ALA A 18 38.16 -15.79 -15.69
N CYS A 19 37.40 -16.82 -15.34
CA CYS A 19 37.74 -18.18 -15.71
C CYS A 19 37.64 -18.35 -17.22
N VAL A 20 38.71 -18.84 -17.86
CA VAL A 20 38.78 -19.03 -19.32
C VAL A 20 37.76 -20.03 -19.87
N GLU A 21 37.21 -20.90 -19.03
CA GLU A 21 36.24 -21.91 -19.46
C GLU A 21 34.78 -21.50 -19.25
N CYS A 22 34.44 -20.95 -18.09
CA CYS A 22 33.04 -20.63 -17.76
C CYS A 22 32.73 -19.13 -17.69
N GLY A 23 33.73 -18.26 -17.85
CA GLY A 23 33.55 -16.80 -17.83
C GLY A 23 33.25 -16.20 -16.46
N VAL A 24 33.24 -17.00 -15.39
CA VAL A 24 32.99 -16.50 -14.02
C VAL A 24 34.13 -15.57 -13.60
N PRO A 25 33.84 -14.32 -13.20
CA PRO A 25 34.87 -13.37 -12.79
C PRO A 25 35.58 -13.84 -11.52
N ARG A 26 36.88 -13.57 -11.44
CA ARG A 26 37.69 -13.85 -10.27
C ARG A 26 37.14 -13.06 -9.08
N VAL A 27 36.61 -13.77 -8.09
CA VAL A 27 36.22 -13.15 -6.81
C VAL A 27 37.51 -12.82 -6.06
N LEU A 28 38.02 -11.61 -6.28
CA LEU A 28 39.09 -11.06 -5.46
C LEU A 28 38.50 -10.83 -4.07
N GLU A 29 38.69 -11.78 -3.16
CA GLU A 29 38.55 -11.53 -1.73
C GLU A 29 39.59 -10.48 -1.33
N ALA A 30 39.25 -9.21 -1.49
CA ALA A 30 40.06 -8.13 -0.94
C ALA A 30 39.95 -8.21 0.58
N PRO A 31 41.03 -8.52 1.33
CA PRO A 31 40.96 -8.51 2.78
C PRO A 31 40.73 -7.06 3.23
N GLY A 32 39.57 -6.80 3.83
CA GLY A 32 39.34 -5.63 4.68
C GLY A 32 38.80 -4.35 4.03
N ARG A 33 38.49 -4.29 2.74
CA ARG A 33 37.74 -3.16 2.16
C ARG A 33 36.35 -3.59 1.76
N ARG A 34 35.34 -3.24 2.57
CA ARG A 34 33.95 -3.11 2.10
C ARG A 34 33.94 -2.08 0.96
N GLN A 35 34.21 -2.53 -0.27
CA GLN A 35 33.89 -1.73 -1.43
C GLN A 35 32.37 -1.55 -1.37
N ARG A 36 31.92 -0.31 -1.14
CA ARG A 36 30.53 0.05 -1.41
C ARG A 36 30.25 -0.44 -2.83
N PRO A 37 29.12 -1.14 -3.07
CA PRO A 37 28.77 -1.58 -4.41
C PRO A 37 28.97 -0.41 -5.36
N ARG A 38 29.79 -0.62 -6.40
CA ARG A 38 30.01 0.40 -7.44
C ARG A 38 28.64 0.94 -7.81
N ALA A 39 28.49 2.26 -7.67
CA ALA A 39 27.28 2.96 -8.06
C ALA A 39 26.79 2.37 -9.37
N CYS A 40 25.52 1.96 -9.39
CA CYS A 40 24.85 1.49 -10.59
C CYS A 40 25.33 2.35 -11.77
N VAL A 41 25.73 1.70 -12.86
CA VAL A 41 26.13 2.35 -14.12
C VAL A 41 25.25 3.58 -14.29
N ASN A 42 25.88 4.76 -14.35
CA ASN A 42 25.21 6.01 -14.67
C ASN A 42 24.63 5.83 -16.07
N VAL A 43 23.42 5.29 -16.15
CA VAL A 43 22.61 5.33 -17.35
C VAL A 43 22.28 6.80 -17.48
N SER A 44 22.99 7.50 -18.37
CA SER A 44 22.67 8.87 -18.71
C SER A 44 21.15 8.95 -18.94
N PRO A 45 20.45 9.89 -18.27
CA PRO A 45 19.01 10.00 -18.41
C PRO A 45 18.69 10.09 -19.90
N VAL A 46 17.85 9.17 -20.39
CA VAL A 46 17.36 9.20 -21.76
C VAL A 46 16.58 10.52 -21.89
N GLU A 47 17.18 11.49 -22.57
CA GLU A 47 16.51 12.72 -22.94
C GLU A 47 15.44 12.38 -23.98
N LEU A 48 14.19 12.31 -23.54
CA LEU A 48 13.06 12.19 -24.46
C LEU A 48 12.93 13.49 -25.28
N PRO A 49 12.65 13.41 -26.59
CA PRO A 49 12.48 14.58 -27.43
C PRO A 49 11.32 15.43 -26.88
N GLY A 50 11.60 16.67 -26.49
CA GLY A 50 10.60 17.62 -25.99
C GLY A 50 10.93 18.35 -24.69
N GLY A 51 12.12 18.19 -24.10
CA GLY A 51 12.53 19.00 -22.94
C GLY A 51 11.72 18.70 -21.66
N PHE A 52 11.07 17.54 -21.57
CA PHE A 52 10.42 17.09 -20.35
C PHE A 52 11.47 16.69 -19.32
N THR A 53 11.91 17.65 -18.50
CA THR A 53 12.75 17.34 -17.34
C THR A 53 11.89 16.62 -16.29
N LEU A 54 12.19 15.35 -16.08
CA LEU A 54 11.53 14.39 -15.17
C LEU A 54 11.65 14.70 -13.65
N GLU A 55 11.83 15.97 -13.29
CA GLU A 55 12.00 16.44 -11.91
C GLU A 55 10.68 16.78 -11.20
N ARG A 56 9.56 16.71 -11.91
CA ARG A 56 8.29 17.26 -11.46
C ARG A 56 7.26 16.13 -11.22
N PRO A 57 7.12 15.65 -9.98
CA PRO A 57 6.36 14.44 -9.66
C PRO A 57 4.86 14.54 -9.97
N TYR A 58 4.31 15.75 -10.04
CA TYR A 58 2.92 15.98 -10.41
C TYR A 58 2.61 15.55 -11.85
N TYR A 59 3.60 15.48 -12.76
CA TYR A 59 3.37 14.97 -14.11
C TYR A 59 2.93 13.51 -14.08
N TYR A 60 3.52 12.67 -13.23
CA TYR A 60 3.09 11.27 -13.12
C TYR A 60 1.70 11.15 -12.52
N VAL A 61 1.32 12.06 -11.62
CA VAL A 61 -0.03 12.11 -11.06
C VAL A 61 -1.06 12.45 -12.14
N LEU A 62 -0.74 13.41 -13.01
CA LEU A 62 -1.60 13.80 -14.13
C LEU A 62 -1.64 12.74 -15.24
N CYS A 63 -0.49 12.14 -15.58
CA CYS A 63 -0.43 11.04 -16.54
C CYS A 63 -1.23 9.83 -16.03
N GLY A 64 -1.12 9.48 -14.75
CA GLY A 64 -1.91 8.43 -14.14
C GLY A 64 -3.40 8.73 -14.15
N LEU A 65 -3.81 9.98 -13.93
CA LEU A 65 -5.21 10.40 -14.09
C LEU A 65 -5.69 10.20 -15.53
N GLY A 66 -4.91 10.66 -16.51
CA GLY A 66 -5.22 10.47 -17.93
C GLY A 66 -5.34 8.99 -18.30
N LEU A 67 -4.43 8.15 -17.78
CA LEU A 67 -4.46 6.72 -17.99
C LEU A 67 -5.67 6.05 -17.31
N ALA A 68 -6.03 6.47 -16.08
CA ALA A 68 -7.21 5.98 -15.38
C ALA A 68 -8.50 6.28 -16.17
N LEU A 69 -8.65 7.52 -16.65
CA LEU A 69 -9.78 7.92 -17.48
C LEU A 69 -9.81 7.13 -18.81
N LEU A 70 -8.65 6.94 -19.44
CA LEU A 70 -8.54 6.15 -20.66
C LEU A 70 -8.98 4.69 -20.41
N MET A 71 -8.50 4.06 -19.34
CA MET A 71 -8.88 2.69 -18.98
C MET A 71 -10.38 2.58 -18.66
N HIS A 72 -10.92 3.54 -17.89
CA HIS A 72 -12.35 3.60 -17.59
C HIS A 72 -13.19 3.63 -18.86
N LEU A 73 -12.84 4.51 -19.81
CA LEU A 73 -13.59 4.67 -21.06
C LEU A 73 -13.44 3.47 -21.99
N LEU A 74 -12.21 2.95 -22.16
CA LEU A 74 -11.95 1.82 -23.06
C LEU A 74 -12.57 0.52 -22.55
N MET A 75 -12.56 0.30 -21.23
CA MET A 75 -13.02 -0.93 -20.59
C MET A 75 -14.43 -0.78 -19.97
N CYS A 76 -15.15 0.30 -20.30
CA CYS A 76 -16.49 0.60 -19.77
C CYS A 76 -16.60 0.46 -18.23
N GLY A 77 -15.55 0.84 -17.50
CA GLY A 77 -15.47 0.74 -16.04
C GLY A 77 -15.29 -0.68 -15.46
N VAL A 78 -15.17 -1.73 -16.28
CA VAL A 78 -14.95 -3.11 -15.80
C VAL A 78 -13.62 -3.23 -15.07
N PHE A 79 -12.58 -2.56 -15.58
CA PHE A 79 -11.27 -2.55 -14.96
C PHE A 79 -11.29 -1.85 -13.59
N ASP A 80 -11.97 -0.72 -13.49
CA ASP A 80 -12.17 0.04 -12.26
C ASP A 80 -12.82 -0.81 -11.17
N PHE A 81 -13.89 -1.52 -11.55
CA PHE A 81 -14.60 -2.43 -10.66
C PHE A 81 -13.67 -3.54 -10.16
N GLY A 82 -12.91 -4.18 -11.05
CA GLY A 82 -11.95 -5.22 -10.67
C GLY A 82 -10.87 -4.72 -9.69
N VAL A 83 -10.34 -3.52 -9.93
CA VAL A 83 -9.35 -2.89 -9.03
C VAL A 83 -9.97 -2.59 -7.66
N GLN A 84 -11.18 -2.02 -7.63
CA GLN A 84 -11.88 -1.71 -6.38
C GLN A 84 -12.15 -2.98 -5.57
N VAL A 85 -12.78 -3.99 -6.18
CA VAL A 85 -13.08 -5.27 -5.52
C VAL A 85 -11.80 -5.93 -5.01
N PHE A 86 -10.70 -5.88 -5.77
CA PHE A 86 -9.43 -6.43 -5.31
C PHE A 86 -8.94 -5.81 -4.00
N PHE A 87 -8.87 -4.48 -3.94
CA PHE A 87 -8.39 -3.78 -2.74
C PHE A 87 -9.41 -3.76 -1.61
N HIS A 88 -10.70 -3.87 -1.94
CA HIS A 88 -11.79 -4.05 -0.98
C HIS A 88 -11.64 -5.38 -0.23
N GLU A 89 -11.59 -6.51 -0.94
CA GLU A 89 -11.44 -7.82 -0.27
C GLU A 89 -10.11 -7.97 0.44
N LEU A 90 -9.03 -7.41 -0.12
CA LEU A 90 -7.74 -7.36 0.55
C LEU A 90 -7.81 -6.56 1.86
N GLY A 91 -8.57 -5.47 1.88
CA GLY A 91 -8.83 -4.66 3.06
C GLY A 91 -9.52 -5.45 4.18
N HIS A 92 -10.60 -6.17 3.87
CA HIS A 92 -11.23 -7.11 4.81
C HIS A 92 -10.23 -8.11 5.38
N ALA A 93 -9.48 -8.77 4.49
CA ALA A 93 -8.54 -9.81 4.88
C ALA A 93 -7.44 -9.27 5.82
N ILE A 94 -6.86 -8.11 5.50
CA ILE A 94 -5.82 -7.48 6.34
C ILE A 94 -6.35 -7.18 7.73
N VAL A 95 -7.54 -6.59 7.84
CA VAL A 95 -8.12 -6.25 9.14
C VAL A 95 -8.51 -7.52 9.91
N ALA A 96 -9.06 -8.53 9.23
CA ALA A 96 -9.38 -9.82 9.84
C ALA A 96 -8.12 -10.48 10.43
N TRP A 97 -7.03 -10.54 9.67
CA TRP A 97 -5.75 -11.05 10.16
C TRP A 97 -5.22 -10.25 11.35
N ALA A 98 -5.35 -8.92 11.33
CA ALA A 98 -4.95 -8.07 12.44
C ALA A 98 -5.72 -8.38 13.74
N PHE A 99 -6.93 -8.94 13.65
CA PHE A 99 -7.75 -9.37 14.79
C PHE A 99 -7.70 -10.88 15.04
N GLY A 100 -6.74 -11.59 14.44
CA GLY A 100 -6.57 -13.03 14.63
C GLY A 100 -7.65 -13.88 13.97
N MET A 101 -8.29 -13.38 12.92
CA MET A 101 -9.24 -14.11 12.07
C MET A 101 -8.54 -14.41 10.73
N PRO A 102 -7.97 -15.62 10.55
CA PRO A 102 -7.36 -15.99 9.28
C PRO A 102 -8.35 -15.79 8.13
N SER A 103 -7.95 -15.02 7.13
CA SER A 103 -8.82 -14.64 6.02
C SER A 103 -8.11 -14.71 4.69
N VAL A 104 -8.84 -15.17 3.66
CA VAL A 104 -8.33 -15.23 2.28
C VAL A 104 -9.21 -14.32 1.42
N PRO A 105 -8.63 -13.28 0.78
CA PRO A 105 -9.39 -12.41 -0.12
C PRO A 105 -9.75 -13.20 -1.38
N LEU A 106 -11.03 -13.18 -1.78
CA LEU A 106 -11.51 -13.82 -2.99
C LEU A 106 -12.13 -12.76 -3.92
N PRO A 107 -11.30 -11.86 -4.50
CA PRO A 107 -11.78 -10.72 -5.26
C PRO A 107 -12.52 -11.10 -6.54
N MET A 108 -12.25 -12.27 -7.12
CA MET A 108 -13.01 -12.79 -8.26
C MET A 108 -14.47 -13.09 -7.92
N PHE A 109 -14.78 -13.28 -6.64
CA PHE A 109 -16.11 -13.61 -6.15
C PHE A 109 -16.74 -12.47 -5.32
N GLY A 110 -16.00 -11.39 -5.05
CA GLY A 110 -16.48 -10.21 -4.32
C GLY A 110 -16.78 -10.47 -2.84
N PHE A 111 -15.99 -11.35 -2.20
CA PHE A 111 -16.01 -11.52 -0.74
C PHE A 111 -14.66 -12.05 -0.22
N ALA A 112 -14.46 -11.97 1.09
CA ALA A 112 -13.35 -12.59 1.81
C ALA A 112 -13.86 -13.70 2.72
N ILE A 113 -13.23 -14.88 2.69
CA ILE A 113 -13.56 -15.96 3.63
C ILE A 113 -12.74 -15.73 4.89
N SER A 114 -13.42 -15.30 5.95
CA SER A 114 -12.80 -15.12 7.27
C SER A 114 -13.21 -16.27 8.18
N MET A 115 -12.23 -16.94 8.77
CA MET A 115 -12.43 -17.98 9.77
C MET A 115 -12.78 -17.35 11.12
N PRO A 116 -13.43 -18.10 12.04
CA PRO A 116 -13.60 -17.65 13.42
C PRO A 116 -12.26 -17.22 14.04
N GLN A 117 -12.33 -16.27 14.97
CA GLN A 117 -11.14 -15.75 15.64
C GLN A 117 -10.37 -16.89 16.31
N PHE A 118 -9.10 -17.02 15.94
CA PHE A 118 -8.17 -17.91 16.59
C PHE A 118 -7.51 -17.16 17.75
N THR A 119 -8.01 -17.40 18.98
CA THR A 119 -7.59 -16.67 20.18
C THR A 119 -6.08 -16.63 20.38
N LEU A 120 -5.37 -17.74 20.09
CA LEU A 120 -3.91 -17.79 20.20
C LEU A 120 -3.22 -16.81 19.23
N LEU A 121 -3.73 -16.66 18.00
CA LEU A 121 -3.22 -15.69 17.04
C LEU A 121 -3.51 -14.26 17.50
N ALA A 122 -4.71 -13.99 18.01
CA ALA A 122 -5.05 -12.67 18.56
C ALA A 122 -4.16 -12.30 19.77
N LEU A 123 -3.89 -13.26 20.66
CA LEU A 123 -2.96 -13.09 21.78
C LEU A 123 -1.52 -12.91 21.32
N ALA A 124 -1.10 -13.60 20.26
CA ALA A 124 0.24 -13.43 19.66
C ALA A 124 0.42 -12.03 19.07
N ILE A 125 -0.59 -11.50 18.36
CA ILE A 125 -0.59 -10.13 17.84
C ILE A 125 -0.52 -9.13 18.99
N TRP A 126 -1.35 -9.32 20.03
CA TRP A 126 -1.36 -8.46 21.20
C TRP A 126 0.00 -8.45 21.92
N GLY A 127 0.55 -9.63 22.20
CA GLY A 127 1.87 -9.77 22.81
C GLY A 127 2.98 -9.18 21.94
N GLY A 128 2.89 -9.33 20.61
CA GLY A 128 3.81 -8.73 19.65
C GLY A 128 3.81 -7.20 19.70
N LEU A 129 2.64 -6.56 19.78
CA LEU A 129 2.52 -5.11 19.93
C LEU A 129 3.17 -4.63 21.24
N GLY A 130 2.88 -5.30 22.36
CA GLY A 130 3.46 -4.97 23.66
C GLY A 130 4.98 -5.16 23.69
N TYR A 131 5.47 -6.26 23.13
CA TYR A 131 6.90 -6.54 23.01
C TYR A 131 7.62 -5.50 22.15
N GLN A 132 7.06 -5.12 21.00
CA GLN A 132 7.66 -4.10 20.13
C GLN A 132 7.65 -2.70 20.78
N ALA A 133 6.58 -2.36 21.51
CA ALA A 133 6.53 -1.14 22.31
C ALA A 133 7.67 -1.11 23.36
N TRP A 134 7.88 -2.23 24.06
CA TRP A 134 8.97 -2.39 25.01
C TRP A 134 10.33 -2.21 24.34
N GLN A 135 10.61 -2.91 23.23
CA GLN A 135 11.90 -2.82 22.53
C GLN A 135 12.21 -1.42 22.01
N LEU A 136 11.19 -0.66 21.60
CA LEU A 136 11.36 0.69 21.05
C LEU A 136 11.42 1.79 22.11
N ARG A 137 11.14 1.50 23.39
CA ARG A 137 11.05 2.51 24.46
C ARG A 137 12.32 3.37 24.62
N GLU A 138 13.48 2.78 24.35
CA GLU A 138 14.79 3.46 24.45
C GLU A 138 15.21 4.13 23.13
N ARG A 139 14.74 3.62 21.97
CA ARG A 139 15.14 4.12 20.64
C ARG A 139 14.24 5.23 20.11
N SER A 140 12.93 5.12 20.36
CA SER A 140 11.92 6.06 19.87
C SER A 140 10.73 6.09 20.84
N ARG A 141 10.77 7.04 21.79
CA ARG A 141 9.68 7.24 22.75
C ARG A 141 8.31 7.40 22.08
N ARG A 142 8.25 8.11 20.95
CA ARG A 142 7.00 8.33 20.19
C ARG A 142 6.44 7.01 19.64
N SER A 143 7.27 6.19 19.02
CA SER A 143 6.85 4.89 18.47
C SER A 143 6.45 3.93 19.58
N ALA A 144 7.18 3.92 20.69
CA ALA A 144 6.86 3.08 21.84
C ALA A 144 5.52 3.47 22.48
N ILE A 145 5.24 4.77 22.64
CA ILE A 145 3.93 5.24 23.14
C ILE A 145 2.82 4.82 22.17
N ALA A 146 2.99 5.04 20.87
CA ALA A 146 1.98 4.67 19.89
C ALA A 146 1.65 3.17 19.92
N LEU A 147 2.68 2.31 19.95
CA LEU A 147 2.50 0.85 20.06
C LEU A 147 1.94 0.42 21.42
N GLY A 148 2.33 1.09 22.51
CA GLY A 148 1.80 0.82 23.85
C GLY A 148 0.32 1.15 23.96
N VAL A 149 -0.11 2.29 23.40
CA VAL A 149 -1.54 2.65 23.28
C VAL A 149 -2.27 1.62 22.41
N ALA A 150 -1.70 1.24 21.27
CA ALA A 150 -2.29 0.21 20.41
C ALA A 150 -2.45 -1.12 21.16
N ALA A 151 -1.43 -1.57 21.91
CA ALA A 151 -1.49 -2.77 22.73
C ALA A 151 -2.55 -2.67 23.86
N GLY A 152 -2.75 -1.49 24.45
CA GLY A 152 -3.80 -1.27 25.46
C GLY A 152 -5.22 -1.29 24.88
N VAL A 153 -5.42 -0.71 23.70
CA VAL A 153 -6.72 -0.64 23.02
C VAL A 153 -7.08 -1.96 22.34
N TYR A 154 -6.08 -2.69 21.84
CA TYR A 154 -6.26 -3.92 21.07
C TYR A 154 -7.24 -4.92 21.69
N PRO A 155 -7.10 -5.38 22.96
CA PRO A 155 -8.01 -6.38 23.52
C PRO A 155 -9.46 -5.89 23.61
N LEU A 156 -9.69 -4.58 23.80
CA LEU A 156 -11.04 -4.00 23.84
C LEU A 156 -11.73 -4.10 22.47
N LEU A 157 -10.97 -3.99 21.38
CA LEU A 157 -11.49 -4.13 20.02
C LEU A 157 -11.56 -5.60 19.61
N ALA A 158 -10.49 -6.36 19.83
CA ALA A 158 -10.32 -7.73 19.35
C ALA A 158 -11.31 -8.70 19.97
N PHE A 159 -11.66 -8.52 21.25
CA PHE A 159 -12.55 -9.42 21.99
C PHE A 159 -13.95 -8.82 22.21
N SER A 160 -14.36 -7.90 21.35
CA SER A 160 -15.72 -7.35 21.33
C SER A 160 -16.34 -7.43 19.92
N GLY A 161 -17.62 -7.07 19.79
CA GLY A 161 -18.26 -6.96 18.48
C GLY A 161 -17.64 -5.91 17.56
N ALA A 162 -16.77 -5.02 18.10
CA ALA A 162 -16.08 -4.01 17.31
C ALA A 162 -15.15 -4.63 16.26
N ALA A 163 -14.56 -5.79 16.52
CA ALA A 163 -13.70 -6.48 15.55
C ALA A 163 -14.44 -6.77 14.23
N GLN A 164 -15.69 -7.23 14.30
CA GLN A 164 -16.50 -7.50 13.11
C GLN A 164 -16.83 -6.22 12.36
N ALA A 165 -17.26 -5.17 13.06
CA ALA A 165 -17.52 -3.87 12.45
C ALA A 165 -16.27 -3.26 11.80
N LEU A 166 -15.09 -3.46 12.40
CA LEU A 166 -13.81 -3.02 11.83
C LEU A 166 -13.41 -3.86 10.62
N VAL A 167 -13.69 -5.17 10.61
CA VAL A 167 -13.51 -5.99 9.41
C VAL A 167 -14.39 -5.49 8.28
N SER A 168 -15.69 -5.22 8.52
CA SER A 168 -16.57 -4.60 7.50
C SER A 168 -16.06 -3.22 7.06
N ALA A 169 -15.57 -2.39 7.98
CA ALA A 169 -14.93 -1.12 7.63
C ALA A 169 -13.63 -1.31 6.81
N GLY A 170 -13.00 -2.47 6.93
CA GLY A 170 -11.77 -2.85 6.27
C GLY A 170 -11.87 -2.88 4.75
N GLY A 171 -13.05 -3.17 4.18
CA GLY A 171 -13.25 -3.20 2.73
C GLY A 171 -12.96 -1.85 2.10
N HIS A 172 -13.89 -0.91 2.27
CA HIS A 172 -13.74 0.47 1.83
C HIS A 172 -12.55 1.20 2.49
N GLY A 173 -12.22 0.87 3.73
CA GLY A 173 -11.05 1.44 4.42
C GLY A 173 -9.73 1.03 3.75
N GLY A 174 -9.63 -0.21 3.30
CA GLY A 174 -8.51 -0.74 2.54
C GLY A 174 -8.33 0.01 1.23
N GLU A 175 -9.41 0.20 0.46
CA GLU A 175 -9.37 0.98 -0.77
C GLU A 175 -8.79 2.39 -0.57
N VAL A 176 -9.21 3.10 0.48
CA VAL A 176 -8.71 4.45 0.81
C VAL A 176 -7.23 4.44 1.20
N VAL A 177 -6.81 3.46 2.02
CA VAL A 177 -5.42 3.31 2.45
C VAL A 177 -4.51 2.99 1.25
N PHE A 178 -4.91 2.05 0.40
CA PHE A 178 -4.16 1.69 -0.81
C PHE A 178 -4.12 2.82 -1.84
N ALA A 179 -5.22 3.55 -2.02
CA ALA A 179 -5.24 4.76 -2.84
C ALA A 179 -4.20 5.79 -2.37
N SER A 180 -4.15 6.05 -1.06
CA SER A 180 -3.19 6.98 -0.45
C SER A 180 -1.74 6.48 -0.60
N LEU A 181 -1.52 5.18 -0.42
CA LEU A 181 -0.21 4.55 -0.61
C LEU A 181 0.26 4.65 -2.07
N PHE A 182 -0.61 4.39 -3.04
CA PHE A 182 -0.29 4.50 -4.45
C PHE A 182 -0.02 5.95 -4.87
N LEU A 183 -0.80 6.89 -4.36
CA LEU A 183 -0.55 8.31 -4.58
C LEU A 183 0.80 8.74 -3.98
N TRP A 184 1.12 8.27 -2.77
CA TRP A 184 2.43 8.49 -2.15
C TRP A 184 3.57 7.97 -3.05
N ARG A 185 3.43 6.74 -3.56
CA ARG A 185 4.44 6.12 -4.44
C ARG A 185 4.58 6.84 -5.77
N ALA A 186 3.48 7.36 -6.32
CA ALA A 186 3.54 8.19 -7.51
C ALA A 186 4.31 9.50 -7.27
N LEU A 187 4.21 10.08 -6.07
CA LEU A 187 4.84 11.34 -5.69
C LEU A 187 6.31 11.21 -5.23
N GLU A 188 6.72 10.01 -4.80
CA GLU A 188 8.05 9.77 -4.23
C GLU A 188 9.20 10.18 -5.19
N PRO A 189 10.26 10.86 -4.73
CA PRO A 189 11.39 11.24 -5.57
C PRO A 189 12.15 10.03 -6.13
N ARG A 190 12.87 10.29 -7.24
CA ARG A 190 13.57 9.33 -8.11
C ARG A 190 14.70 8.54 -7.44
N GLU A 191 15.06 8.86 -6.20
CA GLU A 191 16.12 8.16 -5.45
C GLU A 191 15.75 6.71 -5.10
N ASN A 192 14.48 6.34 -5.26
CA ASN A 192 14.02 4.97 -5.08
C ASN A 192 14.01 4.16 -6.38
N ARG A 193 14.25 2.85 -6.21
CA ARG A 193 14.42 1.74 -7.18
C ARG A 193 13.33 1.54 -8.26
N PHE A 194 12.37 2.46 -8.41
CA PHE A 194 11.22 2.27 -9.30
C PHE A 194 11.46 2.87 -10.69
N ARG A 195 10.96 2.20 -11.73
CA ARG A 195 10.98 2.74 -13.07
C ARG A 195 9.93 3.86 -13.15
N GLU A 196 10.18 4.85 -14.01
CA GLU A 196 9.27 5.98 -14.17
C GLU A 196 7.84 5.56 -14.53
N ILE A 197 7.72 4.50 -15.35
CA ILE A 197 6.44 3.94 -15.76
C ILE A 197 5.63 3.41 -14.56
N ASP A 198 6.30 2.86 -13.54
CA ASP A 198 5.66 2.33 -12.34
C ASP A 198 4.92 3.45 -11.58
N ARG A 199 5.45 4.68 -11.60
CA ARG A 199 4.83 5.83 -10.93
C ARG A 199 3.52 6.25 -11.58
N ALA A 200 3.47 6.25 -12.90
CA ALA A 200 2.24 6.53 -13.64
C ALA A 200 1.20 5.43 -13.39
N LEU A 201 1.63 4.16 -13.34
CA LEU A 201 0.76 3.03 -13.00
C LEU A 201 0.22 3.12 -11.56
N TYR A 202 1.07 3.45 -10.58
CA TYR A 202 0.61 3.70 -9.22
C TYR A 202 -0.39 4.86 -9.17
N SER A 203 -0.11 5.97 -9.86
CA SER A 203 -1.07 7.06 -9.90
C SER A 203 -2.39 6.66 -10.57
N MET A 204 -2.37 5.84 -11.63
CA MET A 204 -3.60 5.32 -12.24
C MET A 204 -4.40 4.53 -11.22
N MET A 205 -3.77 3.57 -10.51
CA MET A 205 -4.42 2.78 -9.47
C MET A 205 -5.02 3.66 -8.37
N ALA A 206 -4.28 4.69 -7.92
CA ALA A 206 -4.76 5.65 -6.94
C ALA A 206 -6.04 6.36 -7.42
N TRP A 207 -6.06 6.85 -8.67
CA TRP A 207 -7.22 7.57 -9.21
C TRP A 207 -8.44 6.69 -9.40
N LEU A 208 -8.27 5.44 -9.85
CA LEU A 208 -9.39 4.49 -9.98
C LEU A 208 -10.07 4.22 -8.63
N LEU A 209 -9.27 4.03 -7.57
CA LEU A 209 -9.78 3.86 -6.22
C LEU A 209 -10.40 5.15 -5.67
N ILE A 210 -9.76 6.31 -5.85
CA ILE A 210 -10.26 7.61 -5.37
C ILE A 210 -11.61 7.94 -6.00
N MET A 211 -11.70 7.92 -7.33
CA MET A 211 -12.91 8.32 -8.04
C MET A 211 -14.07 7.36 -7.79
N GLY A 212 -13.78 6.05 -7.74
CA GLY A 212 -14.75 5.03 -7.37
C GLY A 212 -15.38 5.26 -6.01
N ASN A 213 -14.54 5.39 -4.98
CA ASN A 213 -14.98 5.61 -3.61
C ASN A 213 -15.68 6.96 -3.43
N LEU A 214 -15.16 8.05 -4.02
CA LEU A 214 -15.82 9.36 -3.98
C LEU A 214 -17.24 9.28 -4.56
N SER A 215 -17.40 8.64 -5.72
CA SER A 215 -18.71 8.45 -6.37
C SER A 215 -19.66 7.62 -5.50
N THR A 216 -19.21 6.47 -5.01
CA THR A 216 -20.00 5.57 -4.17
C THR A 216 -20.42 6.25 -2.86
N PHE A 217 -19.47 6.82 -2.12
CA PHE A 217 -19.75 7.45 -0.82
C PHE A 217 -20.64 8.67 -0.97
N TYR A 218 -20.42 9.49 -1.99
CA TYR A 218 -21.28 10.65 -2.25
C TYR A 218 -22.72 10.24 -2.59
N ARG A 219 -22.90 9.26 -3.48
CA ARG A 219 -24.22 8.75 -3.87
C ARG A 219 -24.96 8.14 -2.68
N LEU A 220 -24.30 7.33 -1.87
CA LEU A 220 -24.89 6.74 -0.67
C LEU A 220 -25.15 7.79 0.42
N ALA A 221 -24.33 8.83 0.54
CA ALA A 221 -24.58 9.89 1.50
C ALA A 221 -25.80 10.76 1.12
N THR A 222 -26.05 10.98 -0.16
CA THR A 222 -27.00 12.01 -0.65
C THR A 222 -28.29 11.46 -1.26
N SER A 223 -28.31 10.22 -1.77
CA SER A 223 -29.47 9.67 -2.48
C SER A 223 -30.14 8.51 -1.74
N ARG A 224 -31.41 8.70 -1.36
CA ARG A 224 -32.23 7.63 -0.76
C ARG A 224 -32.45 6.45 -1.71
N ALA A 225 -32.54 6.70 -3.01
CA ALA A 225 -32.70 5.63 -4.00
C ALA A 225 -31.46 4.73 -4.04
N GLU A 226 -30.26 5.32 -3.94
CA GLU A 226 -29.01 4.57 -3.88
C GLU A 226 -28.85 3.82 -2.56
N GLN A 227 -29.24 4.44 -1.44
CA GLN A 227 -29.26 3.76 -0.13
C GLN A 227 -30.19 2.55 -0.15
N HIS A 228 -31.38 2.67 -0.73
CA HIS A 228 -32.30 1.55 -0.86
C HIS A 228 -31.72 0.46 -1.78
N ARG A 229 -31.21 0.85 -2.95
CA ARG A 229 -30.56 -0.10 -3.89
C ARG A 229 -29.45 -0.87 -3.20
N TYR A 230 -28.56 -0.16 -2.51
CA TYR A 230 -27.48 -0.76 -1.74
C TYR A 230 -28.03 -1.71 -0.66
N ALA A 231 -28.97 -1.28 0.18
CA ALA A 231 -29.55 -2.16 1.21
C ALA A 231 -30.19 -3.45 0.67
N THR A 232 -30.71 -3.44 -0.56
CA THR A 232 -31.35 -4.59 -1.20
C THR A 232 -30.41 -5.47 -2.03
N GLN A 233 -29.26 -4.95 -2.43
CA GLN A 233 -28.27 -5.71 -3.19
C GLN A 233 -27.43 -6.53 -2.22
N SER A 234 -27.39 -7.85 -2.41
CA SER A 234 -26.45 -8.72 -1.71
C SER A 234 -25.63 -9.51 -2.71
N VAL A 235 -24.33 -9.62 -2.44
CA VAL A 235 -23.46 -10.52 -3.21
C VAL A 235 -23.53 -11.87 -2.49
N LEU A 236 -24.14 -12.86 -3.14
CA LEU A 236 -24.27 -14.23 -2.60
C LEU A 236 -24.96 -14.31 -1.22
N GLY A 237 -25.86 -13.38 -0.93
CA GLY A 237 -26.56 -13.33 0.36
C GLY A 237 -25.74 -12.73 1.51
N VAL A 238 -24.52 -12.27 1.25
CA VAL A 238 -23.72 -11.50 2.20
C VAL A 238 -24.23 -10.06 2.21
N GLY A 239 -24.48 -9.52 3.40
CA GLY A 239 -24.89 -8.13 3.58
C GLY A 239 -23.76 -7.16 3.24
N ASN A 240 -24.11 -5.93 2.87
CA ASN A 240 -23.08 -4.95 2.53
C ASN A 240 -22.39 -4.36 3.76
N ASP A 241 -21.11 -4.03 3.61
CA ASP A 241 -20.28 -3.46 4.67
C ASP A 241 -20.89 -2.30 5.40
N PHE A 242 -21.38 -1.29 4.67
CA PHE A 242 -21.92 -0.10 5.32
C PHE A 242 -23.22 -0.39 6.06
N MET A 243 -23.98 -1.44 5.70
CA MET A 243 -25.13 -1.89 6.50
C MET A 243 -24.66 -2.44 7.83
N HIS A 244 -23.65 -3.33 7.83
CA HIS A 244 -23.07 -3.88 9.05
C HIS A 244 -22.50 -2.80 9.98
N ILE A 245 -21.79 -1.81 9.42
CA ILE A 245 -21.26 -0.68 10.20
C ILE A 245 -22.41 0.20 10.72
N SER A 246 -23.42 0.46 9.90
CA SER A 246 -24.59 1.27 10.26
C SER A 246 -25.34 0.64 11.44
N ASP A 247 -25.59 -0.67 11.38
CA ASP A 247 -26.28 -1.43 12.41
C ASP A 247 -25.48 -1.47 13.71
N TYR A 248 -24.16 -1.70 13.63
CA TYR A 248 -23.29 -1.73 14.80
C TYR A 248 -23.21 -0.38 15.52
N LEU A 249 -23.10 0.73 14.77
CA LEU A 249 -22.99 2.08 15.33
C LEU A 249 -24.35 2.72 15.67
N GLY A 250 -25.47 2.11 15.24
CA GLY A 250 -26.79 2.73 15.34
C GLY A 250 -26.93 4.02 14.52
N LEU A 251 -26.11 4.17 13.47
CA LEU A 251 -26.14 5.32 12.58
C LEU A 251 -27.02 5.05 11.37
N ARG A 252 -27.29 6.08 10.57
CA ARG A 252 -27.94 5.92 9.26
C ARG A 252 -26.87 5.60 8.21
N LEU A 253 -27.21 4.79 7.21
CA LEU A 253 -26.31 4.45 6.09
C LEU A 253 -25.69 5.69 5.44
N GLY A 254 -26.48 6.74 5.20
CA GLY A 254 -25.98 7.99 4.63
C GLY A 254 -24.95 8.70 5.51
N THR A 255 -25.08 8.61 6.85
CA THR A 255 -24.11 9.18 7.79
C THR A 255 -22.80 8.41 7.78
N VAL A 256 -22.85 7.07 7.80
CA VAL A 256 -21.64 6.23 7.66
C VAL A 256 -20.92 6.53 6.35
N SER A 257 -21.67 6.59 5.25
CA SER A 257 -21.12 6.90 3.92
C SER A 257 -20.48 8.29 3.88
N PHE A 258 -21.08 9.29 4.53
CA PHE A 258 -20.51 10.64 4.63
C PHE A 258 -19.20 10.65 5.45
N LEU A 259 -19.10 9.88 6.52
CA LEU A 259 -17.85 9.76 7.29
C LEU A 259 -16.72 9.17 6.42
N PHE A 260 -17.02 8.15 5.61
CA PHE A 260 -16.07 7.58 4.65
C PHE A 260 -15.70 8.55 3.53
N LEU A 261 -16.64 9.41 3.08
CA LEU A 261 -16.35 10.50 2.15
C LEU A 261 -15.36 11.50 2.74
N VAL A 262 -15.56 11.91 4.00
CA VAL A 262 -14.61 12.78 4.71
C VAL A 262 -13.26 12.08 4.89
N PHE A 263 -13.28 10.78 5.20
CA PHE A 263 -12.06 9.99 5.37
C PHE A 263 -11.20 9.97 4.10
N ILE A 264 -11.77 9.67 2.93
CA ILE A 264 -11.00 9.62 1.69
C ILE A 264 -10.44 10.99 1.29
N VAL A 265 -11.24 12.05 1.41
CA VAL A 265 -10.76 13.42 1.13
C VAL A 265 -9.61 13.79 2.05
N SER A 266 -9.75 13.48 3.35
CA SER A 266 -8.73 13.77 4.35
C SER A 266 -7.45 12.96 4.12
N ALA A 267 -7.56 11.68 3.74
CA ALA A 267 -6.41 10.81 3.47
C ALA A 267 -5.61 11.27 2.25
N VAL A 268 -6.29 11.65 1.16
CA VAL A 268 -5.66 12.22 -0.04
C VAL A 268 -4.98 13.56 0.28
N ALA A 269 -5.67 14.45 1.01
CA ALA A 269 -5.11 15.73 1.43
C ALA A 269 -3.86 15.54 2.31
N ALA A 270 -3.94 14.66 3.32
CA ALA A 270 -2.83 14.34 4.20
C ALA A 270 -1.62 13.80 3.43
N THR A 271 -1.84 12.96 2.42
CA THR A 271 -0.78 12.41 1.55
C THR A 271 -0.08 13.53 0.78
N GLY A 272 -0.84 14.44 0.17
CA GLY A 272 -0.29 15.61 -0.53
C GLY A 272 0.49 16.56 0.40
N CYS A 273 -0.08 16.86 1.59
CA CYS A 273 0.57 17.70 2.59
C CYS A 273 1.86 17.10 3.14
N ALA A 274 1.85 15.79 3.45
CA ALA A 274 3.04 15.09 3.94
C ALA A 274 4.16 15.10 2.89
N TRP A 275 3.82 14.85 1.62
CA TRP A 275 4.78 14.91 0.53
C TRP A 275 5.37 16.32 0.38
N TRP A 276 4.52 17.36 0.39
CA TRP A 276 4.96 18.75 0.32
C TRP A 276 5.92 19.12 1.45
N TRP A 277 5.57 18.75 2.68
CA TRP A 277 6.36 18.99 3.88
C TRP A 277 7.75 18.35 3.81
N LEU A 278 7.83 17.09 3.38
CA LEU A 278 9.12 16.41 3.23
C LEU A 278 10.00 17.09 2.18
N ARG A 279 9.42 17.50 1.05
CA ARG A 279 10.16 18.19 0.00
C ARG A 279 10.68 19.55 0.48
N TRP A 280 9.87 20.29 1.21
CA TRP A 280 10.27 21.56 1.80
C TRP A 280 11.46 21.39 2.75
N ARG A 281 11.39 20.42 3.69
CA ARG A 281 12.50 20.11 4.59
C ARG A 281 13.78 19.64 3.88
N ALA A 282 13.65 18.93 2.76
CA ALA A 282 14.82 18.50 1.99
C ALA A 282 15.55 19.71 1.37
N ARG A 283 14.81 20.71 0.91
CA ARG A 283 15.39 21.96 0.37
C ARG A 283 16.13 22.77 1.42
N GLU A 284 15.59 22.86 2.64
CA GLU A 284 16.26 23.56 3.75
C GLU A 284 17.60 22.94 4.16
N ARG A 285 17.80 21.65 3.88
CA ARG A 285 19.01 20.91 4.25
C ARG A 285 20.06 20.84 3.14
N ALA A 286 19.74 21.28 1.93
CA ALA A 286 20.71 21.31 0.84
C ALA A 286 21.72 22.43 1.10
N PRO A 287 23.03 22.16 1.16
CA PRO A 287 24.04 23.21 1.24
C PRO A 287 23.94 24.09 -0.01
N GLY A 288 23.83 25.40 0.20
CA GLY A 288 23.76 26.41 -0.87
C GLY A 288 25.07 26.62 -1.61
#